data_AF-A0A1B6VWK8-F1
#
_entry.id   AF-A0A1B6VWK8-F1
#
_cell.length_a   1.000
_cell.length_b   1.000
_cell.length_c   1.000
_cell.angle_alpha   90.00
_cell.angle_beta   90.00
_cell.angle_gamma   90.00
#
_symmetry.space_group_name_H-M   'P 1'
#
loop_
_entity.id
_entity.type
_entity.pdbx_description
1 polymer ?
#
loop_
_entity_poly.entity_id
_entity_poly.type
_entity_poly.pdbx_seq_one_letter_code
_entity_poly.pdbx_strand_id
1 'polypeptide(L)'
;MNPLIRPALPLLIAATLTACGKEEAKPVALSCQAPEAIGQLTDQIQAAVSPAQESGLPHFESDASEVQAAFGQLGFEITDIRTTQAASEGSKTLSCEATLRLAPKPEAQTRIKQSIENYLEINETDGIDYNGLMSAGDMLKPDGKGGFIAPFSYTVSQTDNGDKLVVNVASKEIAAGLLYPAAFYLAAPDLAKQIAEIRRQAASEETRQQAINFVDHTRLQTRIDLLRAENKQAQENLNNAWQALPAAARTALKDSQEQWARLRTSQCARQSTSDSAEPLEQEALRLECENREIQQRIPALKQEAENQAANQIAEAGNRSRAAVQELQNVWQSVSDDVKDIIGQDFQSWKRSASAKCTAAAQQAGGGTAGQLAEQECIATEARAKAKELRGYVSQ
;
A
#
# COMPACT_ATOMS: atom_id res chain seq x y z
N MET A 1 68.72 3.70 62.77
CA MET A 1 68.93 2.69 63.81
C MET A 1 69.40 1.41 63.13
N ASN A 2 70.69 1.15 63.19
CA ASN A 2 71.29 -0.19 63.05
C ASN A 2 71.61 -0.63 64.51
N PRO A 3 71.86 -1.91 64.87
CA PRO A 3 72.66 -2.84 64.05
C PRO A 3 72.46 -4.38 64.25
N LEU A 4 73.24 -5.18 63.49
CA LEU A 4 74.02 -6.38 63.93
C LEU A 4 73.24 -7.68 64.27
N ILE A 5 73.51 -8.92 63.78
CA ILE A 5 74.75 -9.72 63.61
C ILE A 5 74.47 -11.02 62.77
N ARG A 6 75.44 -11.44 61.95
CA ARG A 6 75.68 -12.81 61.38
C ARG A 6 76.69 -13.56 62.29
N PRO A 7 76.83 -14.92 62.38
CA PRO A 7 77.32 -15.77 61.25
C PRO A 7 77.12 -17.33 61.29
N ALA A 8 77.57 -18.00 60.19
CA ALA A 8 78.24 -19.33 60.02
C ALA A 8 77.57 -20.66 60.49
N LEU A 9 77.21 -21.61 59.57
CA LEU A 9 77.95 -22.81 59.04
C LEU A 9 77.96 -24.03 60.02
N PRO A 10 78.04 -25.33 59.62
CA PRO A 10 78.05 -26.01 58.30
C PRO A 10 77.20 -27.33 58.19
N LEU A 11 77.26 -27.97 57.01
CA LEU A 11 77.22 -29.42 56.71
C LEU A 11 76.10 -30.33 57.26
N LEU A 12 75.33 -30.94 56.35
CA LEU A 12 75.34 -32.39 56.14
C LEU A 12 74.64 -32.75 54.81
N ILE A 13 75.47 -33.06 53.81
CA ILE A 13 75.07 -33.76 52.59
C ILE A 13 74.86 -35.22 52.99
N ALA A 14 73.61 -35.66 53.07
CA ALA A 14 73.26 -37.08 53.08
C ALA A 14 72.79 -37.43 51.67
N ALA A 15 73.68 -38.05 50.90
CA ALA A 15 73.36 -38.71 49.66
C ALA A 15 72.48 -39.93 49.97
N THR A 16 71.15 -39.79 49.88
CA THR A 16 70.26 -40.93 49.70
C THR A 16 70.15 -41.20 48.20
N LEU A 17 70.86 -42.24 47.75
CA LEU A 17 70.55 -42.98 46.54
C LEU A 17 69.13 -43.57 46.69
N THR A 18 68.10 -42.76 46.44
CA THR A 18 66.79 -43.26 46.12
C THR A 18 66.84 -43.72 44.67
N ALA A 19 67.04 -45.03 44.51
CA ALA A 19 66.79 -45.75 43.29
C ALA A 19 65.42 -45.28 42.72
N CYS A 20 65.44 -44.87 41.46
CA CYS A 20 64.26 -44.65 40.64
C CYS A 20 63.40 -45.93 40.64
N GLY A 21 62.45 -46.01 41.57
CA GLY A 21 61.26 -46.80 41.38
C GLY A 21 60.43 -46.10 40.31
N LYS A 22 60.56 -46.56 39.06
CA LYS A 22 59.50 -46.38 38.06
C LYS A 22 58.24 -46.93 38.71
N GLU A 23 57.35 -46.05 39.11
CA GLU A 23 55.97 -46.43 39.38
C GLU A 23 55.44 -46.93 38.03
N GLU A 24 55.42 -48.25 37.85
CA GLU A 24 54.81 -48.87 36.68
C GLU A 24 53.35 -48.41 36.66
N ALA A 25 53.02 -47.53 35.72
CA ALA A 25 51.66 -47.10 35.48
C ALA A 25 50.80 -48.37 35.34
N LYS A 26 49.84 -48.55 36.24
CA LYS A 26 48.93 -49.70 36.16
C LYS A 26 48.30 -49.72 34.77
N PRO A 27 48.36 -50.85 34.05
CA PRO A 27 47.80 -50.93 32.70
C PRO A 27 46.32 -50.54 32.75
N VAL A 28 45.93 -49.63 31.85
CA VAL A 28 44.54 -49.15 31.77
C VAL A 28 43.67 -50.33 31.33
N ALA A 29 42.63 -50.65 32.10
CA ALA A 29 41.77 -51.79 31.80
C ALA A 29 41.10 -51.63 30.42
N LEU A 30 41.33 -52.59 29.51
CA LEU A 30 40.71 -52.62 28.19
C LEU A 30 39.20 -52.88 28.35
N SER A 31 38.39 -51.83 28.16
CA SER A 31 36.94 -51.90 28.31
C SER A 31 36.24 -50.93 27.35
N CYS A 32 35.17 -51.39 26.70
CA CYS A 32 34.27 -50.54 25.92
C CYS A 32 33.65 -49.42 26.78
N GLN A 33 33.52 -49.61 28.09
CA GLN A 33 32.89 -48.68 29.04
C GLN A 33 33.90 -47.85 29.84
N ALA A 34 35.19 -47.89 29.49
CA ALA A 34 36.20 -47.10 30.18
C ALA A 34 35.89 -45.58 30.06
N PRO A 35 35.90 -44.79 31.15
CA PRO A 35 35.59 -43.37 31.10
C PRO A 35 36.45 -42.58 30.10
N GLU A 36 37.73 -42.92 29.97
CA GLU A 36 38.63 -42.34 28.98
C GLU A 36 38.20 -42.65 27.53
N ALA A 37 37.73 -43.87 27.27
CA ALA A 37 37.23 -44.25 25.95
C ALA A 37 35.93 -43.51 25.60
N ILE A 38 35.00 -43.36 26.56
CA ILE A 38 33.76 -42.60 26.35
C ILE A 38 34.04 -41.10 26.17
N GLY A 39 35.03 -40.56 26.89
CA GLY A 39 35.52 -39.18 26.69
C GLY A 39 36.06 -38.98 25.27
N GLN A 40 37.00 -39.81 24.82
CA GLN A 40 37.54 -39.75 23.46
C GLN A 40 36.46 -39.93 22.38
N LEU A 41 35.50 -40.82 22.61
CA LEU A 41 34.38 -41.06 21.69
C LEU A 41 33.49 -39.83 21.55
N THR A 42 33.16 -39.19 22.68
CA THR A 42 32.39 -37.94 22.74
C THR A 42 33.13 -36.81 22.02
N ASP A 43 34.41 -36.61 22.33
CA ASP A 43 35.23 -35.56 21.73
C ASP A 43 35.37 -35.75 20.21
N GLN A 44 35.62 -36.97 19.74
CA GLN A 44 35.73 -37.26 18.30
C GLN A 44 34.42 -37.02 17.54
N ILE A 45 33.26 -37.36 18.13
CA ILE A 45 31.94 -37.14 17.52
C ILE A 45 31.59 -35.65 17.50
N GLN A 46 31.77 -34.94 18.62
CA GLN A 46 31.47 -33.51 18.71
C GLN A 46 32.39 -32.66 17.83
N ALA A 47 33.69 -32.97 17.80
CA ALA A 47 34.64 -32.28 16.93
C ALA A 47 34.39 -32.51 15.43
N ALA A 48 33.71 -33.60 15.08
CA ALA A 48 33.31 -33.88 13.69
C ALA A 48 32.06 -33.08 13.27
N VAL A 49 31.34 -32.46 14.20
CA VAL A 49 30.22 -31.55 13.90
C VAL A 49 30.82 -30.19 13.54
N SER A 50 30.97 -29.98 12.25
CA SER A 50 31.54 -28.76 11.67
C SER A 50 30.44 -27.96 10.97
N PRO A 51 30.50 -26.62 10.94
CA PRO A 51 29.60 -25.76 10.17
C PRO A 51 29.81 -25.86 8.65
N ALA A 52 30.22 -27.03 8.14
CA ALA A 52 30.38 -27.25 6.71
C ALA A 52 29.08 -26.82 6.03
N GLN A 53 29.22 -26.00 4.99
CA GLN A 53 28.13 -25.29 4.33
C GLN A 53 27.26 -26.28 3.55
N GLU A 54 26.49 -27.09 4.28
CA GLU A 54 25.48 -27.97 3.72
C GLU A 54 24.30 -27.11 3.25
N SER A 55 23.87 -27.34 2.02
CA SER A 55 22.71 -26.68 1.44
C SER A 55 21.46 -27.00 2.28
N GLY A 56 20.76 -25.97 2.75
CA GLY A 56 19.51 -26.13 3.50
C GLY A 56 19.64 -26.06 5.03
N LEU A 57 20.83 -25.76 5.56
CA LEU A 57 21.06 -25.48 6.97
C LEU A 57 21.43 -24.02 7.23
N PRO A 58 21.03 -23.44 8.38
CA PRO A 58 21.51 -22.14 8.77
C PRO A 58 23.03 -22.19 9.03
N HIS A 59 23.73 -21.20 8.52
CA HIS A 59 25.14 -21.02 8.84
C HIS A 59 25.28 -20.61 10.31
N PHE A 60 26.29 -21.17 10.98
CA PHE A 60 26.71 -20.75 12.31
C PHE A 60 28.23 -20.64 12.35
N GLU A 61 28.73 -19.59 12.99
CA GLU A 61 30.14 -19.48 13.37
C GLU A 61 30.24 -19.79 14.86
N SER A 62 30.88 -20.91 15.20
CA SER A 62 31.07 -21.31 16.59
C SER A 62 32.39 -22.02 16.79
N ASP A 63 33.05 -21.78 17.92
CA ASP A 63 34.26 -22.50 18.30
C ASP A 63 33.95 -23.88 18.93
N ALA A 64 34.98 -24.70 19.14
CA ALA A 64 34.82 -26.04 19.68
C ALA A 64 34.17 -26.06 21.08
N SER A 65 34.40 -25.02 21.90
CA SER A 65 33.82 -24.91 23.24
C SER A 65 32.34 -24.57 23.20
N GLU A 66 31.93 -23.74 22.25
CA GLU A 66 30.52 -23.39 22.01
C GLU A 66 29.73 -24.57 21.46
N VAL A 67 30.34 -25.34 20.54
CA VAL A 67 29.76 -26.59 20.02
C VAL A 67 29.60 -27.62 21.15
N GLN A 68 30.61 -27.79 22.02
CA GLN A 68 30.52 -28.68 23.17
C GLN A 68 29.43 -28.23 24.17
N ALA A 69 29.35 -26.93 24.46
CA ALA A 69 28.31 -26.37 25.32
C ALA A 69 26.91 -26.60 24.72
N ALA A 70 26.76 -26.46 23.40
CA ALA A 70 25.52 -26.77 22.71
C ALA A 70 25.12 -28.23 22.89
N PHE A 71 26.04 -29.18 22.74
CA PHE A 71 25.73 -30.60 22.98
C PHE A 71 25.31 -30.90 24.43
N GLY A 72 25.86 -30.17 25.40
CA GLY A 72 25.39 -30.22 26.79
C GLY A 72 23.94 -29.72 26.98
N GLN A 73 23.45 -28.85 26.09
CA GLN A 73 22.07 -28.35 26.09
C GLN A 73 21.13 -29.22 25.25
N LEU A 74 21.67 -29.84 24.20
CA LEU A 74 20.97 -30.82 23.37
C LEU A 74 20.82 -32.19 24.05
N GLY A 75 21.42 -32.38 25.23
CA GLY A 75 21.33 -33.63 25.99
C GLY A 75 21.95 -34.80 25.23
N PHE A 76 23.14 -34.57 24.67
CA PHE A 76 23.94 -35.61 24.03
C PHE A 76 24.43 -36.61 25.08
N GLU A 77 24.12 -37.89 24.87
CA GLU A 77 24.48 -39.00 25.73
C GLU A 77 24.89 -40.21 24.88
N ILE A 78 25.83 -41.01 25.37
CA ILE A 78 26.17 -42.32 24.81
C ILE A 78 25.68 -43.39 25.79
N THR A 79 24.71 -44.19 25.38
CA THR A 79 24.04 -45.22 26.19
C THR A 79 24.21 -46.61 25.59
N ASP A 80 23.72 -47.63 26.29
CA ASP A 80 23.62 -49.02 25.79
C ASP A 80 24.94 -49.62 25.28
N ILE A 81 26.05 -49.24 25.91
CA ILE A 81 27.40 -49.69 25.52
C ILE A 81 27.58 -51.18 25.78
N ARG A 82 27.88 -51.94 24.72
CA ARG A 82 28.13 -53.39 24.77
C ARG A 82 29.36 -53.80 23.97
N THR A 83 30.04 -54.84 24.45
CA THR A 83 31.11 -55.52 23.72
C THR A 83 30.49 -56.55 22.78
N THR A 84 30.74 -56.45 21.47
CA THR A 84 30.19 -57.37 20.46
C THR A 84 31.18 -58.46 20.06
N GLN A 85 32.48 -58.18 20.18
CA GLN A 85 33.53 -59.17 20.01
C GLN A 85 34.59 -58.97 21.09
N ALA A 86 34.78 -59.99 21.93
CA ALA A 86 35.83 -60.00 22.94
C ALA A 86 37.21 -60.13 22.27
N ALA A 87 38.22 -59.55 22.91
CA ALA A 87 39.60 -59.78 22.53
C ALA A 87 39.88 -61.30 22.53
N SER A 88 40.30 -61.86 21.39
CA SER A 88 40.93 -63.19 21.37
C SER A 88 42.22 -63.17 22.20
N GLU A 89 42.70 -64.32 22.70
CA GLU A 89 44.00 -64.37 23.40
C GLU A 89 45.09 -63.66 22.55
N GLY A 90 45.64 -62.58 23.09
CA GLY A 90 46.64 -61.73 22.41
C GLY A 90 46.10 -60.49 21.67
N SER A 91 44.78 -60.32 21.53
CA SER A 91 44.19 -59.10 20.96
C SER A 91 44.18 -57.97 21.99
N LYS A 92 44.70 -56.80 21.61
CA LYS A 92 44.63 -55.56 22.37
C LYS A 92 43.43 -54.68 21.95
N THR A 93 42.51 -55.22 21.18
CA THR A 93 41.38 -54.49 20.58
C THR A 93 40.05 -55.16 20.89
N LEU A 94 39.05 -54.35 21.25
CA LEU A 94 37.65 -54.72 21.42
C LEU A 94 36.79 -54.08 20.33
N SER A 95 35.80 -54.83 19.83
CA SER A 95 34.71 -54.30 19.03
C SER A 95 33.52 -54.01 19.93
N CYS A 96 32.99 -52.80 19.84
CA CYS A 96 31.96 -52.26 20.71
C CYS A 96 30.79 -51.69 19.89
N GLU A 97 29.61 -51.70 20.48
CA GLU A 97 28.44 -50.97 19.99
C GLU A 97 27.88 -50.10 21.10
N ALA A 98 27.32 -48.96 20.73
CA ALA A 98 26.62 -48.05 21.63
C ALA A 98 25.45 -47.37 20.91
N THR A 99 24.59 -46.72 21.69
CA THR A 99 23.51 -45.89 21.20
C THR A 99 23.83 -44.44 21.51
N LEU A 100 23.89 -43.59 20.50
CA LEU A 100 23.81 -42.15 20.69
C LEU A 100 22.38 -41.80 21.06
N ARG A 101 22.21 -40.96 22.07
CA ARG A 101 20.92 -40.38 22.45
C ARG A 101 21.03 -38.86 22.50
N LEU A 102 20.06 -38.18 21.90
CA LEU A 102 19.91 -36.73 21.90
C LEU A 102 18.57 -36.37 22.52
N ALA A 103 18.59 -35.79 23.72
CA ALA A 103 17.38 -35.35 24.41
C ALA A 103 17.49 -33.87 24.79
N PRO A 104 17.12 -32.95 23.87
CA PRO A 104 17.26 -31.52 24.10
C PRO A 104 16.54 -31.09 25.37
N LYS A 105 17.21 -30.30 26.20
CA LYS A 105 16.58 -29.67 27.36
C LYS A 105 15.43 -28.77 26.90
N PRO A 106 14.40 -28.52 27.74
CA PRO A 106 13.23 -27.72 27.32
C PRO A 106 13.57 -26.35 26.71
N GLU A 107 14.56 -25.65 27.28
CA GLU A 107 15.04 -24.36 26.75
C GLU A 107 15.71 -24.52 25.38
N ALA A 108 16.52 -25.58 25.21
CA ALA A 108 17.17 -25.86 23.94
C ALA A 108 16.16 -26.26 22.86
N GLN A 109 15.18 -27.08 23.20
CA GLN A 109 14.07 -27.42 22.32
C GLN A 109 13.31 -26.16 21.88
N THR A 110 13.01 -25.24 22.81
CA THR A 110 12.31 -23.99 22.51
C THR A 110 13.15 -23.13 21.57
N ARG A 111 14.45 -22.99 21.84
CA ARG A 111 15.38 -22.24 21.00
C ARG A 111 15.47 -22.80 19.58
N ILE A 112 15.54 -24.13 19.44
CA ILE A 112 15.56 -24.79 18.12
C ILE A 112 14.26 -24.51 17.38
N LYS A 113 13.09 -24.70 18.01
CA LYS A 113 11.80 -24.40 17.38
C LYS A 113 11.73 -22.96 16.86
N GLN A 114 12.12 -22.00 17.69
CA GLN A 114 12.18 -20.60 17.29
C GLN A 114 13.17 -20.33 16.16
N SER A 115 14.33 -20.97 16.18
CA SER A 115 15.32 -20.82 15.10
C SER A 115 14.82 -21.39 13.78
N ILE A 116 14.04 -22.48 13.81
CA ILE A 116 13.38 -23.04 12.63
C ILE A 116 12.38 -22.04 12.07
N GLU A 117 11.48 -21.52 12.92
CA GLU A 117 10.50 -20.50 12.53
C GLU A 117 11.17 -19.27 11.89
N ASN A 118 12.22 -18.74 12.54
CA ASN A 118 12.97 -17.61 12.02
C ASN A 118 13.65 -17.92 10.68
N TYR A 119 14.25 -19.11 10.53
CA TYR A 119 14.90 -19.51 9.29
C TYR A 119 13.90 -19.63 8.13
N LEU A 120 12.71 -20.20 8.39
CA LEU A 120 11.64 -20.32 7.40
C LEU A 120 11.14 -18.92 6.97
N GLU A 121 10.94 -18.00 7.91
CA GLU A 121 10.54 -16.61 7.63
C GLU A 121 11.61 -15.85 6.84
N ILE A 122 12.89 -16.01 7.19
CA ILE A 122 14.01 -15.35 6.48
C ILE A 122 14.16 -15.84 5.04
N ASN A 123 13.99 -17.14 4.80
CA ASN A 123 14.23 -17.75 3.49
C ASN A 123 12.96 -17.91 2.64
N GLU A 124 11.79 -17.50 3.15
CA GLU A 124 10.49 -17.69 2.49
C GLU A 124 10.25 -19.15 2.06
N THR A 125 10.63 -20.09 2.93
CA THR A 125 10.51 -21.53 2.66
C THR A 125 9.45 -22.16 3.55
N ASP A 126 8.73 -23.14 3.00
CA ASP A 126 7.76 -23.95 3.74
C ASP A 126 8.36 -25.32 4.10
N GLY A 127 7.87 -25.93 5.20
CA GLY A 127 7.84 -27.40 5.28
C GLY A 127 8.93 -28.12 6.07
N ILE A 128 9.64 -27.47 7.01
CA ILE A 128 10.48 -28.18 7.99
C ILE A 128 9.89 -28.04 9.38
N ASP A 129 9.33 -29.12 9.92
CA ASP A 129 8.93 -29.18 11.34
C ASP A 129 10.09 -29.65 12.24
N TYR A 130 9.95 -29.41 13.54
CA TYR A 130 10.95 -29.76 14.54
C TYR A 130 11.33 -31.25 14.49
N ASN A 131 10.39 -32.17 14.31
CA ASN A 131 10.68 -33.61 14.33
C ASN A 131 11.38 -34.06 13.04
N GLY A 132 10.97 -33.55 11.88
CA GLY A 132 11.62 -33.82 10.60
C GLY A 132 13.09 -33.38 10.61
N LEU A 133 13.36 -32.22 11.18
CA LEU A 133 14.72 -31.68 11.34
C LEU A 133 15.54 -32.47 12.36
N MET A 134 14.98 -32.75 13.53
CA MET A 134 15.67 -33.50 14.58
C MET A 134 15.95 -34.96 14.18
N SER A 135 15.23 -35.50 13.21
CA SER A 135 15.49 -36.84 12.67
C SER A 135 16.64 -36.86 11.65
N ALA A 136 17.10 -35.70 11.18
CA ALA A 136 18.21 -35.53 10.25
C ALA A 136 18.16 -36.52 9.06
N GLY A 137 17.01 -36.62 8.38
CA GLY A 137 16.83 -37.56 7.26
C GLY A 137 16.89 -39.03 7.69
N ASP A 138 16.21 -39.38 8.79
CA ASP A 138 16.14 -40.71 9.42
C ASP A 138 17.45 -41.23 10.04
N MET A 139 18.51 -40.41 10.10
CA MET A 139 19.75 -40.73 10.79
C MET A 139 19.56 -40.83 12.30
N LEU A 140 18.63 -40.05 12.84
CA LEU A 140 18.21 -40.08 14.24
C LEU A 140 16.74 -40.54 14.30
N LYS A 141 16.43 -41.52 15.15
CA LYS A 141 15.06 -42.05 15.32
C LYS A 141 14.47 -41.63 16.66
N PRO A 142 13.18 -41.24 16.73
CA PRO A 142 12.54 -40.94 18.01
C PRO A 142 12.63 -42.12 18.98
N ASP A 143 13.02 -41.87 20.23
CA ASP A 143 13.16 -42.90 21.28
C ASP A 143 11.84 -43.19 22.03
N GLY A 144 10.76 -42.47 21.68
CA GLY A 144 9.45 -42.54 22.33
C GLY A 144 9.38 -41.89 23.72
N LYS A 145 10.48 -41.29 24.20
CA LYS A 145 10.64 -40.65 25.52
C LYS A 145 11.05 -39.18 25.40
N GLY A 146 10.85 -38.58 24.22
CA GLY A 146 11.18 -37.18 23.94
C GLY A 146 12.63 -36.94 23.52
N GLY A 147 13.40 -37.99 23.23
CA GLY A 147 14.72 -37.92 22.63
C GLY A 147 14.78 -38.61 21.27
N PHE A 148 15.96 -38.60 20.68
CA PHE A 148 16.28 -39.24 19.41
C PHE A 148 17.51 -40.12 19.59
N ILE A 149 17.57 -41.27 18.92
CA ILE A 149 18.61 -42.26 19.08
C ILE A 149 19.19 -42.74 17.75
N ALA A 150 20.48 -43.08 17.76
CA ALA A 150 21.16 -43.76 16.65
C ALA A 150 22.20 -44.77 17.18
N PRO A 151 22.09 -46.06 16.82
CA PRO A 151 23.13 -47.03 17.16
C PRO A 151 24.37 -46.81 16.29
N PHE A 152 25.55 -47.04 16.86
CA PHE A 152 26.81 -46.98 16.14
C PHE A 152 27.84 -47.98 16.70
N SER A 153 28.85 -48.29 15.89
CA SER A 153 29.95 -49.19 16.25
C SER A 153 31.26 -48.41 16.41
N TYR A 154 32.11 -48.88 17.33
CA TYR A 154 33.45 -48.32 17.55
C TYR A 154 34.40 -49.41 18.04
N THR A 155 35.70 -49.12 18.01
CA THR A 155 36.73 -50.02 18.55
C THR A 155 37.52 -49.32 19.65
N VAL A 156 37.90 -50.08 20.67
CA VAL A 156 38.82 -49.63 21.73
C VAL A 156 40.07 -50.49 21.67
N SER A 157 41.22 -49.86 21.52
CA SER A 157 42.53 -50.52 21.48
C SER A 157 43.43 -50.01 22.60
N GLN A 158 44.22 -50.88 23.22
CA GLN A 158 45.33 -50.46 24.09
C GLN A 158 46.56 -50.10 23.25
N THR A 159 47.30 -49.08 23.68
CA THR A 159 48.62 -48.76 23.13
C THR A 159 49.63 -49.89 23.34
N ASP A 160 50.74 -49.86 22.60
CA ASP A 160 51.80 -50.88 22.71
C ASP A 160 52.30 -51.07 24.14
N ASN A 161 52.37 -49.98 24.91
CA ASN A 161 52.78 -49.95 26.32
C ASN A 161 51.64 -50.23 27.31
N GLY A 162 50.38 -50.38 26.85
CA GLY A 162 49.21 -50.66 27.69
C GLY A 162 48.78 -49.52 28.62
N ASP A 163 49.36 -48.34 28.44
CA ASP A 163 49.20 -47.16 29.30
C ASP A 163 48.08 -46.22 28.86
N LYS A 164 47.54 -46.38 27.65
CA LYS A 164 46.43 -45.56 27.10
C LYS A 164 45.47 -46.39 26.27
N LEU A 165 44.25 -45.87 26.14
CA LEU A 165 43.25 -46.37 25.19
C LEU A 165 43.21 -45.48 23.95
N VAL A 166 42.98 -46.10 22.79
CA VAL A 166 42.75 -45.43 21.52
C VAL A 166 41.39 -45.86 21.02
N VAL A 167 40.51 -44.89 20.78
CA VAL A 167 39.17 -45.12 20.23
C VAL A 167 39.15 -44.81 18.75
N ASN A 168 38.66 -45.75 17.93
CA ASN A 168 38.32 -45.49 16.53
C ASN A 168 36.81 -45.60 16.33
N VAL A 169 36.21 -44.55 15.78
CA VAL A 169 34.79 -44.46 15.45
C VAL A 169 34.62 -43.76 14.11
N ALA A 170 33.55 -44.09 13.37
CA ALA A 170 33.13 -43.33 12.19
C ALA A 170 32.48 -41.99 12.59
N SER A 171 33.23 -41.11 13.26
CA SER A 171 32.69 -39.90 13.89
C SER A 171 31.97 -38.97 12.92
N LYS A 172 32.41 -38.89 11.67
CA LYS A 172 31.78 -38.07 10.62
C LYS A 172 30.36 -38.54 10.26
N GLU A 173 30.14 -39.85 10.19
CA GLU A 173 28.83 -40.43 9.88
C GLU A 173 27.83 -40.16 11.01
N ILE A 174 28.30 -40.28 12.26
CA ILE A 174 27.50 -39.98 13.45
C ILE A 174 27.21 -38.46 13.54
N ALA A 175 28.21 -37.63 13.28
CA ALA A 175 28.11 -36.18 13.32
C ALA A 175 27.11 -35.61 12.31
N ALA A 176 26.94 -36.25 11.14
CA ALA A 176 25.94 -35.85 10.15
C ALA A 176 24.50 -35.86 10.72
N GLY A 177 24.16 -36.84 11.56
CA GLY A 177 22.86 -36.87 12.25
C GLY A 177 22.69 -35.77 13.30
N LEU A 178 23.80 -35.24 13.84
CA LEU A 178 23.81 -34.19 14.87
C LEU A 178 23.86 -32.78 14.29
N LEU A 179 24.27 -32.65 13.02
CA LEU A 179 24.51 -31.37 12.38
C LEU A 179 23.25 -30.50 12.31
N TYR A 180 22.10 -31.09 11.98
CA TYR A 180 20.82 -30.38 11.90
C TYR A 180 20.41 -29.76 13.25
N PRO A 181 20.27 -30.52 14.36
CA PRO A 181 20.00 -29.94 15.69
C PRO A 181 21.04 -28.90 16.13
N ALA A 182 22.33 -29.17 15.89
CA ALA A 182 23.41 -28.28 16.31
C ALA A 182 23.39 -26.96 15.54
N ALA A 183 23.20 -27.00 14.21
CA ALA A 183 23.17 -25.81 13.37
C ALA A 183 22.04 -24.85 13.75
N PHE A 184 20.82 -25.37 13.93
CA PHE A 184 19.67 -24.55 14.33
C PHE A 184 19.79 -24.02 15.75
N TYR A 185 20.29 -24.84 16.68
CA TYR A 185 20.59 -24.35 18.02
C TYR A 185 21.63 -23.22 17.95
N LEU A 186 22.80 -23.46 17.37
CA LEU A 186 23.91 -22.50 17.35
C LEU A 186 23.61 -21.22 16.57
N ALA A 187 22.90 -21.29 15.43
CA ALA A 187 22.55 -20.14 14.61
C ALA A 187 21.39 -19.28 15.15
N ALA A 188 20.63 -19.78 16.14
CA ALA A 188 19.46 -19.09 16.69
C ALA A 188 19.63 -17.58 16.98
N PRO A 189 20.72 -17.08 17.61
CA PRO A 189 20.89 -15.65 17.92
C PRO A 189 21.04 -14.82 16.66
N ASP A 190 21.73 -15.32 15.63
CA ASP A 190 21.94 -14.58 14.40
C ASP A 190 20.68 -14.59 13.53
N LEU A 191 19.94 -15.70 13.51
CA LEU A 191 18.60 -15.75 12.92
C LEU A 191 17.64 -14.77 13.62
N ALA A 192 17.68 -14.70 14.96
CA ALA A 192 16.88 -13.75 15.72
C ALA A 192 17.25 -12.28 15.43
N LYS A 193 18.53 -11.96 15.25
CA LYS A 193 18.97 -10.62 14.83
C LYS A 193 18.49 -10.28 13.41
N GLN A 194 18.64 -11.22 12.48
CA GLN A 194 18.21 -11.03 11.08
C GLN A 194 16.72 -10.75 10.99
N ILE A 195 15.89 -11.53 11.68
CA ILE A 195 14.44 -11.31 11.64
C ILE A 195 14.01 -10.01 12.33
N ALA A 196 14.67 -9.64 13.42
CA ALA A 196 14.43 -8.35 14.07
C ALA A 196 14.75 -7.19 13.11
N GLU A 197 15.81 -7.29 12.31
CA GLU A 197 16.15 -6.28 11.32
C GLU A 197 15.15 -6.24 10.16
N ILE A 198 14.77 -7.39 9.60
CA ILE A 198 13.75 -7.47 8.53
C ILE A 198 12.43 -6.83 9.00
N ARG A 199 11.96 -7.18 10.19
CA ARG A 199 10.72 -6.62 10.75
C ARG A 199 10.84 -5.13 11.03
N ARG A 200 12.00 -4.65 11.48
CA ARG A 200 12.27 -3.21 11.69
C ARG A 200 12.21 -2.44 10.37
N GLN A 201 12.81 -2.98 9.31
CA GLN A 201 12.79 -2.38 7.98
C GLN A 201 11.37 -2.37 7.40
N ALA A 202 10.63 -3.49 7.52
CA ALA A 202 9.24 -3.58 7.09
C ALA A 202 8.34 -2.56 7.81
N ALA A 203 8.47 -2.43 9.13
CA ALA A 203 7.70 -1.44 9.91
C ALA A 203 8.05 0.01 9.53
N SER A 204 9.32 0.30 9.26
CA SER A 204 9.77 1.62 8.78
C SER A 204 9.18 1.94 7.41
N GLU A 205 9.16 0.97 6.49
CA GLU A 205 8.63 1.14 5.15
C GLU A 205 7.11 1.31 5.15
N GLU A 206 6.39 0.53 5.97
CA GLU A 206 4.96 0.70 6.17
C GLU A 206 4.63 2.10 6.69
N THR A 207 5.39 2.59 7.68
CA THR A 207 5.23 3.95 8.20
C THR A 207 5.47 5.01 7.12
N ARG A 208 6.51 4.82 6.29
CA ARG A 208 6.82 5.70 5.16
C ARG A 208 5.68 5.72 4.15
N GLN A 209 5.13 4.55 3.80
CA GLN A 209 4.04 4.44 2.84
C GLN A 209 2.74 5.04 3.37
N GLN A 210 2.43 4.86 4.66
CA GLN A 210 1.29 5.51 5.30
C GLN A 210 1.43 7.04 5.27
N ALA A 211 2.64 7.57 5.51
CA ALA A 211 2.89 9.00 5.42
C ALA A 211 2.70 9.55 3.99
N ILE A 212 3.14 8.83 2.96
CA ILE A 212 2.92 9.20 1.54
C ILE A 212 1.43 9.23 1.24
N ASN A 213 0.70 8.16 1.56
CA ASN A 213 -0.74 8.07 1.33
C ASN A 213 -1.50 9.19 2.05
N PHE A 214 -1.09 9.55 3.26
CA PHE A 214 -1.67 10.66 4.02
C PHE A 214 -1.42 12.02 3.33
N VAL A 215 -0.22 12.26 2.84
CA VAL A 215 0.13 13.50 2.12
C VAL A 215 -0.65 13.60 0.82
N ASP A 216 -0.75 12.52 0.05
CA ASP A 216 -1.49 12.48 -1.21
C ASP A 216 -2.98 12.72 -1.00
N HIS A 217 -3.59 12.05 -0.01
CA HIS A 217 -4.98 12.30 0.37
C HIS A 217 -5.20 13.76 0.81
N THR A 218 -4.29 14.32 1.61
CA THR A 218 -4.39 15.71 2.06
C THR A 218 -4.30 16.70 0.90
N ARG A 219 -3.38 16.46 -0.03
CA ARG A 219 -3.20 17.27 -1.24
C ARG A 219 -4.45 17.24 -2.11
N LEU A 220 -5.03 16.05 -2.31
CA LEU A 220 -6.24 15.89 -3.11
C LEU A 220 -7.45 16.56 -2.45
N GLN A 221 -7.61 16.41 -1.13
CA GLN A 221 -8.66 17.10 -0.38
C GLN A 221 -8.55 18.62 -0.51
N THR A 222 -7.33 19.16 -0.42
CA THR A 222 -7.08 20.60 -0.59
C THR A 222 -7.47 21.07 -2.01
N ARG A 223 -7.18 20.27 -3.04
CA ARG A 223 -7.62 20.55 -4.43
C ARG A 223 -9.15 20.56 -4.53
N ILE A 224 -9.84 19.61 -3.90
CA ILE A 224 -11.31 19.57 -3.89
C ILE A 224 -11.89 20.81 -3.22
N ASP A 225 -11.32 21.25 -2.11
CA ASP A 225 -11.82 22.43 -1.39
C ASP A 225 -11.67 23.71 -2.24
N LEU A 226 -10.55 23.85 -2.96
CA LEU A 226 -10.38 24.91 -3.96
C LEU A 226 -11.42 24.81 -5.08
N LEU A 227 -11.58 23.63 -5.68
CA LEU A 227 -12.53 23.40 -6.77
C LEU A 227 -13.99 23.67 -6.35
N ARG A 228 -14.35 23.36 -5.10
CA ARG A 228 -15.67 23.68 -4.53
C ARG A 228 -15.88 25.18 -4.42
N ALA A 229 -14.86 25.93 -3.97
CA ALA A 229 -14.93 27.38 -3.91
C ALA A 229 -15.07 27.99 -5.32
N GLU A 230 -14.29 27.50 -6.29
CA GLU A 230 -14.39 27.93 -7.70
C GLU A 230 -15.75 27.59 -8.31
N ASN A 231 -16.29 26.41 -8.03
CA ASN A 231 -17.60 25.99 -8.52
C ASN A 231 -18.72 26.84 -7.95
N LYS A 232 -18.66 27.14 -6.66
CA LYS A 232 -19.58 28.09 -6.03
C LYS A 232 -19.54 29.45 -6.73
N GLN A 233 -18.34 29.99 -6.95
CA GLN A 233 -18.16 31.27 -7.66
C GLN A 233 -18.69 31.21 -9.10
N ALA A 234 -18.45 30.11 -9.82
CA ALA A 234 -18.95 29.92 -11.17
C ALA A 234 -20.49 29.89 -11.20
N GLN A 235 -21.13 29.18 -10.26
CA GLN A 235 -22.58 29.16 -10.13
C GLN A 235 -23.16 30.54 -9.82
N GLU A 236 -22.53 31.30 -8.93
CA GLU A 236 -22.93 32.69 -8.63
C GLU A 236 -22.82 33.57 -9.89
N ASN A 237 -21.74 33.45 -10.64
CA ASN A 237 -21.55 34.18 -11.90
C ASN A 237 -22.62 33.82 -12.94
N LEU A 238 -22.98 32.54 -13.05
CA LEU A 238 -24.06 32.08 -13.92
C LEU A 238 -25.41 32.64 -13.50
N ASN A 239 -25.71 32.65 -12.20
CA ASN A 239 -26.94 33.22 -11.67
C ASN A 239 -27.01 34.73 -11.93
N ASN A 240 -25.90 35.45 -11.73
CA ASN A 240 -25.80 36.87 -12.03
C ASN A 240 -26.02 37.14 -13.52
N ALA A 241 -25.38 36.35 -14.39
CA ALA A 241 -25.58 36.45 -15.85
C ALA A 241 -27.05 36.18 -16.23
N TRP A 242 -27.68 35.16 -15.63
CA TRP A 242 -29.10 34.87 -15.84
C TRP A 242 -29.99 36.02 -15.40
N GLN A 243 -29.77 36.59 -14.21
CA GLN A 243 -30.57 37.71 -13.69
C GLN A 243 -30.38 39.00 -14.48
N ALA A 244 -29.21 39.20 -15.09
CA ALA A 244 -28.93 40.34 -15.95
C ALA A 244 -29.67 40.26 -17.31
N LEU A 245 -30.22 39.10 -17.68
CA LEU A 245 -31.00 38.98 -18.92
C LEU A 245 -32.35 39.72 -18.81
N PRO A 246 -32.84 40.32 -19.91
CA PRO A 246 -34.18 40.89 -19.97
C PRO A 246 -35.26 39.87 -19.54
N ALA A 247 -36.31 40.32 -18.87
CA ALA A 247 -37.37 39.44 -18.36
C ALA A 247 -37.99 38.54 -19.45
N ALA A 248 -38.23 39.10 -20.64
CA ALA A 248 -38.74 38.35 -21.79
C ALA A 248 -37.78 37.23 -22.23
N ALA A 249 -36.47 37.49 -22.23
CA ALA A 249 -35.45 36.50 -22.57
C ALA A 249 -35.36 35.40 -21.51
N ARG A 250 -35.43 35.76 -20.21
CA ARG A 250 -35.47 34.76 -19.13
C ARG A 250 -36.67 33.82 -19.25
N THR A 251 -37.85 34.35 -19.57
CA THR A 251 -39.06 33.53 -19.79
C THR A 251 -38.88 32.61 -20.98
N ALA A 252 -38.38 33.11 -22.11
CA ALA A 252 -38.20 32.33 -23.33
C ALA A 252 -37.12 31.23 -23.20
N LEU A 253 -36.06 31.48 -22.42
CA LEU A 253 -34.91 30.58 -22.29
C LEU A 253 -34.99 29.64 -21.07
N LYS A 254 -36.03 29.76 -20.23
CA LYS A 254 -36.12 29.03 -18.95
C LYS A 254 -35.99 27.52 -19.13
N ASP A 255 -36.79 26.94 -20.02
CA ASP A 255 -36.82 25.49 -20.22
C ASP A 255 -35.49 24.96 -20.76
N SER A 256 -34.86 25.71 -21.68
CA SER A 256 -33.54 25.38 -22.21
C SER A 256 -32.47 25.43 -21.11
N GLN A 257 -32.50 26.45 -20.24
CA GLN A 257 -31.57 26.58 -19.13
C GLN A 257 -31.72 25.44 -18.11
N GLU A 258 -32.94 25.02 -17.79
CA GLU A 258 -33.20 23.87 -16.92
C GLU A 258 -32.73 22.55 -17.53
N GLN A 259 -32.96 22.35 -18.83
CA GLN A 259 -32.48 21.17 -19.56
C GLN A 259 -30.96 21.10 -19.59
N TRP A 260 -30.29 22.23 -19.88
CA TRP A 260 -28.83 22.32 -19.82
C TRP A 260 -28.30 21.98 -18.43
N ALA A 261 -28.93 22.49 -17.36
CA ALA A 261 -28.49 22.21 -15.98
C ALA A 261 -28.59 20.71 -15.64
N ARG A 262 -29.69 20.05 -16.04
CA ARG A 262 -29.86 18.59 -15.87
C ARG A 262 -28.83 17.81 -16.67
N LEU A 263 -28.60 18.20 -17.92
CA LEU A 263 -27.63 17.54 -18.80
C LEU A 263 -26.22 17.63 -18.24
N ARG A 264 -25.77 18.85 -17.87
CA ARG A 264 -24.47 19.10 -17.23
C ARG A 264 -24.24 18.19 -16.04
N THR A 265 -25.17 18.17 -15.08
CA THR A 265 -25.05 17.34 -13.88
C THR A 265 -24.86 15.87 -14.24
N SER A 266 -25.67 15.33 -15.16
CA SER A 266 -25.58 13.92 -15.56
C SER A 266 -24.30 13.60 -16.33
N GLN A 267 -23.82 14.51 -17.18
CA GLN A 267 -22.62 14.32 -17.99
C GLN A 267 -21.36 14.38 -17.12
N CYS A 268 -21.25 15.37 -16.23
CA CYS A 268 -20.10 15.49 -15.34
C CYS A 268 -20.02 14.34 -14.33
N ALA A 269 -21.17 13.85 -13.83
CA ALA A 269 -21.20 12.65 -13.00
C ALA A 269 -20.73 11.40 -13.76
N ARG A 270 -21.15 11.21 -15.01
CA ARG A 270 -20.69 10.06 -15.82
C ARG A 270 -19.20 10.17 -16.16
N GLN A 271 -18.75 11.36 -16.54
CA GLN A 271 -17.35 11.59 -16.90
C GLN A 271 -16.43 11.25 -15.72
N SER A 272 -16.73 11.76 -14.52
CA SER A 272 -15.88 11.49 -13.35
C SER A 272 -15.78 10.00 -13.02
N THR A 273 -16.88 9.26 -13.08
CA THR A 273 -16.89 7.80 -12.84
C THR A 273 -16.21 6.99 -13.94
N SER A 274 -16.10 7.54 -15.15
CA SER A 274 -15.37 6.91 -16.27
C SER A 274 -13.86 7.10 -16.12
N ASP A 275 -13.45 8.26 -15.61
CA ASP A 275 -12.05 8.69 -15.61
C ASP A 275 -11.30 8.26 -14.32
N SER A 276 -12.00 7.90 -13.25
CA SER A 276 -11.38 7.40 -12.01
C SER A 276 -12.28 6.43 -11.22
N ALA A 277 -11.67 5.47 -10.53
CA ALA A 277 -12.31 4.61 -9.54
C ALA A 277 -12.18 5.14 -8.10
N GLU A 278 -11.36 6.17 -7.88
CA GLU A 278 -11.04 6.73 -6.57
C GLU A 278 -12.03 7.87 -6.22
N PRO A 279 -12.76 7.81 -5.08
CA PRO A 279 -13.86 8.73 -4.80
C PRO A 279 -13.49 10.21 -4.72
N LEU A 280 -12.32 10.56 -4.18
CA LEU A 280 -11.91 11.96 -4.09
C LEU A 280 -11.54 12.50 -5.48
N GLU A 281 -10.83 11.73 -6.30
CA GLU A 281 -10.55 12.13 -7.68
C GLU A 281 -11.82 12.24 -8.51
N GLN A 282 -12.82 11.37 -8.30
CA GLN A 282 -14.13 11.51 -8.94
C GLN A 282 -14.80 12.85 -8.59
N GLU A 283 -14.74 13.28 -7.33
CA GLU A 283 -15.31 14.58 -6.93
C GLU A 283 -14.55 15.76 -7.57
N ALA A 284 -13.21 15.69 -7.61
CA ALA A 284 -12.39 16.72 -8.26
C ALA A 284 -12.73 16.84 -9.76
N LEU A 285 -12.76 15.72 -10.48
CA LEU A 285 -13.10 15.67 -11.92
C LEU A 285 -14.52 16.17 -12.20
N ARG A 286 -15.48 15.83 -11.33
CA ARG A 286 -16.86 16.32 -11.44
C ARG A 286 -16.92 17.84 -11.32
N LEU A 287 -16.26 18.41 -10.32
CA LEU A 287 -16.23 19.87 -10.10
C LEU A 287 -15.54 20.60 -11.26
N GLU A 288 -14.45 20.07 -11.79
CA GLU A 288 -13.75 20.63 -12.96
C GLU A 288 -14.63 20.63 -14.21
N CYS A 289 -15.33 19.52 -14.48
CA CYS A 289 -16.30 19.45 -15.55
C CYS A 289 -17.40 20.51 -15.37
N GLU A 290 -18.01 20.58 -14.18
CA GLU A 290 -19.08 21.56 -13.93
C GLU A 290 -18.60 23.01 -14.10
N ASN A 291 -17.38 23.33 -13.63
CA ASN A 291 -16.79 24.65 -13.79
C ASN A 291 -16.64 25.01 -15.27
N ARG A 292 -16.07 24.10 -16.06
CA ARG A 292 -15.90 24.29 -17.51
C ARG A 292 -17.24 24.53 -18.20
N GLU A 293 -18.24 23.70 -17.93
CA GLU A 293 -19.57 23.82 -18.54
C GLU A 293 -20.25 25.14 -18.14
N ILE A 294 -20.15 25.56 -16.88
CA ILE A 294 -20.70 26.84 -16.43
C ILE A 294 -20.05 28.02 -17.14
N GLN A 295 -18.71 28.02 -17.24
CA GLN A 295 -17.97 29.10 -17.90
C GLN A 295 -18.33 29.22 -19.39
N GLN A 296 -18.58 28.10 -20.06
CA GLN A 296 -19.05 28.10 -21.45
C GLN A 296 -20.51 28.54 -21.59
N ARG A 297 -21.36 28.25 -20.60
CA ARG A 297 -22.79 28.60 -20.65
C ARG A 297 -23.06 30.09 -20.52
N ILE A 298 -22.25 30.82 -19.75
CA ILE A 298 -22.44 32.28 -19.54
C ILE A 298 -22.46 33.07 -20.86
N PRO A 299 -21.44 32.98 -21.75
CA PRO A 299 -21.49 33.69 -23.03
C PRO A 299 -22.57 33.14 -23.97
N ALA A 300 -22.86 31.83 -23.93
CA ALA A 300 -23.93 31.23 -24.73
C ALA A 300 -25.31 31.80 -24.35
N LEU A 301 -25.60 31.95 -23.06
CA LEU A 301 -26.84 32.56 -22.57
C LEU A 301 -27.01 34.00 -23.04
N LYS A 302 -25.93 34.78 -23.04
CA LYS A 302 -25.95 36.15 -23.53
C LYS A 302 -26.28 36.19 -25.02
N GLN A 303 -25.62 35.36 -25.82
CA GLN A 303 -25.86 35.28 -27.26
C GLN A 303 -27.29 34.81 -27.58
N GLU A 304 -27.78 33.80 -26.86
CA GLU A 304 -29.16 33.31 -27.00
C GLU A 304 -30.17 34.43 -26.69
N ALA A 305 -29.95 35.22 -25.64
CA ALA A 305 -30.82 36.33 -25.30
C ALA A 305 -30.81 37.46 -26.35
N GLU A 306 -29.64 37.79 -26.90
CA GLU A 306 -29.51 38.77 -27.98
C GLU A 306 -30.25 38.31 -29.24
N ASN A 307 -30.11 37.04 -29.61
CA ASN A 307 -30.82 36.45 -30.74
C ASN A 307 -32.34 36.46 -30.53
N GLN A 308 -32.82 36.14 -29.32
CA GLN A 308 -34.24 36.22 -28.97
C GLN A 308 -34.78 37.64 -29.11
N ALA A 309 -34.04 38.64 -28.62
CA ALA A 309 -34.45 40.04 -28.72
C ALA A 309 -34.50 40.53 -30.17
N ALA A 310 -33.50 40.15 -31.00
CA ALA A 310 -33.48 40.48 -32.42
C ALA A 310 -34.67 39.87 -33.18
N ASN A 311 -35.00 38.60 -32.90
CA ASN A 311 -36.15 37.92 -33.51
C ASN A 311 -37.47 38.61 -33.13
N GLN A 312 -37.65 38.97 -31.86
CA GLN A 312 -38.86 39.68 -31.40
C GLN A 312 -39.03 41.04 -32.11
N ILE A 313 -37.94 41.80 -32.29
CA ILE A 313 -37.99 43.08 -33.02
C ILE A 313 -38.33 42.84 -34.49
N ALA A 314 -37.73 41.83 -35.13
CA ALA A 314 -38.01 41.52 -36.52
C ALA A 314 -39.49 41.14 -36.72
N GLU A 315 -40.04 40.31 -35.84
CA GLU A 315 -41.46 39.93 -35.85
C GLU A 315 -42.38 41.13 -35.59
N ALA A 316 -42.07 41.96 -34.59
CA ALA A 316 -42.82 43.18 -34.31
C ALA A 316 -42.78 44.16 -35.50
N GLY A 317 -41.62 44.34 -36.13
CA GLY A 317 -41.47 45.16 -37.33
C GLY A 317 -42.23 44.61 -38.54
N ASN A 318 -42.28 43.30 -38.71
CA ASN A 318 -43.14 42.67 -39.73
C ASN A 318 -44.62 42.93 -39.45
N ARG A 319 -45.05 42.77 -38.19
CA ARG A 319 -46.43 43.04 -37.76
C ARG A 319 -46.82 44.52 -37.94
N SER A 320 -45.90 45.45 -37.64
CA SER A 320 -46.15 46.89 -37.80
C SER A 320 -46.24 47.28 -39.27
N ARG A 321 -45.32 46.82 -40.13
CA ARG A 321 -45.36 47.06 -41.58
C ARG A 321 -46.64 46.53 -42.20
N ALA A 322 -47.06 45.32 -41.83
CA ALA A 322 -48.32 44.75 -42.31
C ALA A 322 -49.54 45.60 -41.90
N ALA A 323 -49.58 46.05 -40.65
CA ALA A 323 -50.66 46.92 -40.15
C ALA A 323 -50.71 48.29 -40.84
N VAL A 324 -49.55 48.90 -41.10
CA VAL A 324 -49.45 50.18 -41.83
C VAL A 324 -49.88 50.01 -43.28
N GLN A 325 -49.49 48.91 -43.93
CA GLN A 325 -49.93 48.61 -45.30
C GLN A 325 -51.45 48.40 -45.37
N GLU A 326 -52.02 47.66 -44.41
CA GLU A 326 -53.47 47.49 -44.30
C GLU A 326 -54.18 48.83 -44.14
N LEU A 327 -53.70 49.69 -43.24
CA LEU A 327 -54.23 51.04 -43.07
C LEU A 327 -54.19 51.84 -44.37
N GLN A 328 -53.08 51.79 -45.09
CA GLN A 328 -52.92 52.52 -46.36
C GLN A 328 -53.89 52.00 -47.43
N ASN A 329 -54.08 50.69 -47.52
CA ASN A 329 -55.04 50.09 -48.43
C ASN A 329 -56.49 50.52 -48.09
N VAL A 330 -56.85 50.53 -46.80
CA VAL A 330 -58.17 51.01 -46.35
C VAL A 330 -58.35 52.49 -46.68
N TRP A 331 -57.37 53.34 -46.39
CA TRP A 331 -57.42 54.77 -46.73
C TRP A 331 -57.60 55.01 -48.23
N GLN A 332 -56.92 54.22 -49.07
CA GLN A 332 -57.09 54.30 -50.54
C GLN A 332 -58.50 53.95 -50.99
N SER A 333 -59.18 53.02 -50.29
CA SER A 333 -60.57 52.63 -50.59
C SER A 333 -61.64 53.61 -50.10
N VAL A 334 -61.28 54.59 -49.25
CA VAL A 334 -62.19 55.68 -48.87
C VAL A 334 -62.43 56.57 -50.11
N SER A 335 -63.67 57.02 -50.34
CA SER A 335 -64.01 57.92 -51.45
C SER A 335 -63.41 59.31 -51.27
N ASP A 336 -63.18 60.03 -52.36
CA ASP A 336 -62.52 61.34 -52.31
C ASP A 336 -63.35 62.40 -51.58
N ASP A 337 -64.68 62.39 -51.74
CA ASP A 337 -65.60 63.25 -50.98
C ASP A 337 -65.45 63.06 -49.46
N VAL A 338 -65.30 61.82 -49.01
CA VAL A 338 -65.09 61.53 -47.58
C VAL A 338 -63.68 61.92 -47.17
N LYS A 339 -62.66 61.69 -48.00
CA LYS A 339 -61.28 62.13 -47.72
C LYS A 339 -61.17 63.64 -47.56
N ASP A 340 -61.95 64.43 -48.30
CA ASP A 340 -62.00 65.89 -48.14
C ASP A 340 -62.54 66.30 -46.76
N ILE A 341 -63.48 65.51 -46.21
CA ILE A 341 -64.05 65.74 -44.88
C ILE A 341 -63.06 65.33 -43.78
N ILE A 342 -62.48 64.12 -43.87
CA ILE A 342 -61.70 63.52 -42.75
C ILE A 342 -60.19 63.59 -42.94
N GLY A 343 -59.69 64.15 -44.05
CA GLY A 343 -58.28 64.14 -44.41
C GLY A 343 -57.39 64.88 -43.42
N GLN A 344 -57.82 66.04 -42.94
CA GLN A 344 -57.08 66.79 -41.90
C GLN A 344 -57.02 66.02 -40.57
N ASP A 345 -58.09 65.34 -40.20
CA ASP A 345 -58.15 64.49 -39.01
C ASP A 345 -57.22 63.30 -39.14
N PHE A 346 -57.16 62.66 -40.31
CA PHE A 346 -56.24 61.58 -40.60
C PHE A 346 -54.77 62.02 -40.51
N GLN A 347 -54.42 63.18 -41.07
CA GLN A 347 -53.04 63.72 -40.97
C GLN A 347 -52.67 64.12 -39.54
N SER A 348 -53.63 64.66 -38.79
CA SER A 348 -53.41 65.01 -37.37
C SER A 348 -53.26 63.77 -36.51
N TRP A 349 -54.07 62.74 -36.75
CA TRP A 349 -53.90 61.42 -36.12
C TRP A 349 -52.52 60.85 -36.43
N LYS A 350 -52.05 60.86 -37.67
CA LYS A 350 -50.74 60.31 -38.04
C LYS A 350 -49.60 60.94 -37.23
N ARG A 351 -49.61 62.26 -37.07
CA ARG A 351 -48.63 62.99 -36.24
C ARG A 351 -48.74 62.60 -34.76
N SER A 352 -49.96 62.53 -34.24
CA SER A 352 -50.23 62.13 -32.84
C SER A 352 -49.78 60.69 -32.55
N ALA A 353 -50.12 59.74 -33.43
CA ALA A 353 -49.73 58.35 -33.33
C ALA A 353 -48.21 58.18 -33.37
N SER A 354 -47.52 58.89 -34.27
CA SER A 354 -46.05 58.88 -34.32
C SER A 354 -45.45 59.37 -33.00
N ALA A 355 -45.91 60.50 -32.46
CA ALA A 355 -45.42 61.04 -31.20
C ALA A 355 -45.70 60.08 -30.02
N LYS A 356 -46.89 59.45 -30.01
CA LYS A 356 -47.28 58.45 -29.02
C LYS A 356 -46.36 57.22 -29.05
N CYS A 357 -46.02 56.72 -30.22
CA CYS A 357 -45.16 55.54 -30.33
C CYS A 357 -43.68 55.84 -30.02
N THR A 358 -43.19 57.03 -30.36
CA THR A 358 -41.88 57.49 -29.88
C THR A 358 -41.85 57.63 -28.36
N ALA A 359 -42.92 58.15 -27.74
CA ALA A 359 -43.03 58.23 -26.28
C ALA A 359 -43.08 56.83 -25.62
N ALA A 360 -43.79 55.87 -26.22
CA ALA A 360 -43.79 54.49 -25.76
C ALA A 360 -42.39 53.85 -25.79
N ALA A 361 -41.61 54.13 -26.84
CA ALA A 361 -40.23 53.68 -26.96
C ALA A 361 -39.34 54.23 -25.84
N GLN A 362 -39.50 55.52 -25.52
CA GLN A 362 -38.77 56.19 -24.45
C GLN A 362 -39.16 55.68 -23.06
N GLN A 363 -40.45 55.45 -22.82
CA GLN A 363 -40.96 54.88 -21.57
C GLN A 363 -40.45 53.46 -21.32
N ALA A 364 -40.19 52.70 -22.40
CA ALA A 364 -39.61 51.36 -22.31
C ALA A 364 -38.08 51.33 -22.06
N GLY A 365 -37.44 52.50 -21.88
CA GLY A 365 -36.02 52.60 -21.50
C GLY A 365 -35.02 52.57 -22.66
N GLY A 366 -35.49 52.70 -23.91
CA GLY A 366 -34.62 52.70 -25.10
C GLY A 366 -34.04 51.32 -25.45
N GLY A 367 -33.01 51.30 -26.32
CA GLY A 367 -32.38 50.07 -26.79
C GLY A 367 -33.38 49.09 -27.43
N THR A 368 -33.19 47.80 -27.16
CA THR A 368 -34.03 46.69 -27.67
C THR A 368 -35.47 46.76 -27.17
N ALA A 369 -35.68 47.16 -25.91
CA ALA A 369 -37.02 47.30 -25.32
C ALA A 369 -37.80 48.48 -25.94
N GLY A 370 -37.11 49.61 -26.16
CA GLY A 370 -37.68 50.76 -26.86
C GLY A 370 -38.07 50.46 -28.31
N GLN A 371 -37.20 49.76 -29.05
CA GLN A 371 -37.48 49.33 -30.41
C GLN A 371 -38.71 48.42 -30.48
N LEU A 372 -38.83 47.45 -29.57
CA LEU A 372 -39.98 46.56 -29.51
C LEU A 372 -41.28 47.34 -29.21
N ALA A 373 -41.26 48.20 -28.19
CA ALA A 373 -42.42 49.00 -27.78
C ALA A 373 -42.89 49.96 -28.89
N GLU A 374 -41.96 50.55 -29.63
CA GLU A 374 -42.29 51.40 -30.78
C GLU A 374 -43.02 50.63 -31.87
N GLN A 375 -42.48 49.46 -32.27
CA GLN A 375 -43.08 48.64 -33.32
C GLN A 375 -44.46 48.11 -32.94
N GLU A 376 -44.64 47.69 -31.68
CA GLU A 376 -45.93 47.22 -31.17
C GLU A 376 -46.96 48.36 -31.09
N CYS A 377 -46.54 49.56 -30.69
CA CYS A 377 -47.41 50.74 -30.72
C CYS A 377 -47.84 51.08 -32.16
N ILE A 378 -46.90 51.12 -33.12
CA ILE A 378 -47.22 51.42 -34.53
C ILE A 378 -48.24 50.42 -35.06
N ALA A 379 -48.03 49.12 -34.81
CA ALA A 379 -48.96 48.08 -35.24
C ALA A 379 -50.37 48.28 -34.64
N THR A 380 -50.44 48.68 -33.36
CA THR A 380 -51.69 48.88 -32.63
C THR A 380 -52.45 50.11 -33.14
N GLU A 381 -51.77 51.25 -33.26
CA GLU A 381 -52.36 52.50 -33.76
C GLU A 381 -52.84 52.33 -35.20
N ALA A 382 -52.03 51.72 -36.07
CA ALA A 382 -52.40 51.52 -37.47
C ALA A 382 -53.63 50.62 -37.62
N ARG A 383 -53.72 49.52 -36.87
CA ARG A 383 -54.91 48.64 -36.86
C ARG A 383 -56.15 49.34 -36.33
N ALA A 384 -56.01 50.11 -35.26
CA ALA A 384 -57.11 50.86 -34.67
C ALA A 384 -57.69 51.87 -35.69
N LYS A 385 -56.81 52.63 -36.36
CA LYS A 385 -57.24 53.59 -37.38
C LYS A 385 -57.79 52.91 -38.63
N ALA A 386 -57.23 51.79 -39.05
CA ALA A 386 -57.75 51.03 -40.19
C ALA A 386 -59.17 50.53 -39.90
N LYS A 387 -59.43 50.08 -38.67
CA LYS A 387 -60.78 49.67 -38.23
C LYS A 387 -61.78 50.82 -38.25
N GLU A 388 -61.37 52.01 -37.79
CA GLU A 388 -62.18 53.22 -37.86
C GLU A 388 -62.50 53.59 -39.32
N LEU A 389 -61.48 53.61 -40.19
CA LEU A 389 -61.64 53.98 -41.59
C LEU A 389 -62.53 53.03 -42.39
N ARG A 390 -62.56 51.73 -42.05
CA ARG A 390 -63.49 50.77 -42.67
C ARG A 390 -64.96 51.16 -42.53
N GLY A 391 -65.33 51.90 -41.47
CA GLY A 391 -66.68 52.44 -41.30
C GLY A 391 -67.09 53.42 -42.41
N TYR A 392 -66.10 54.06 -43.06
CA TYR A 392 -66.30 55.02 -44.15
C TYR A 392 -66.19 54.40 -45.55
N VAL A 393 -65.76 53.14 -45.65
CA VAL A 393 -65.68 52.38 -46.91
C VAL A 393 -67.01 51.70 -47.24
N SER A 394 -67.90 51.56 -46.25
CA SER A 394 -69.15 50.77 -46.34
C SER A 394 -70.42 51.63 -46.55
N GLN A 395 -70.26 52.86 -47.04
CA GLN A 395 -71.35 53.73 -47.50
C GLN A 395 -71.10 54.08 -48.96
#